data_AF-A0A7C4J6G4-F1
#
_entry.id   AF-A0A7C4J6G4-F1
#
_cell.length_a   1.000
_cell.length_b   1.000
_cell.length_c   1.000
_cell.angle_alpha   90.00
_cell.angle_beta   90.00
_cell.angle_gamma   90.00
#
_symmetry.space_group_name_H-M   'P 1'
#
loop_
_entity.id
_entity.type
_entity.pdbx_description
1 polymer ?
#
loop_
_entity_poly.entity_id
_entity_poly.type
_entity_poly.pdbx_seq_one_letter_code
_entity_poly.pdbx_strand_id
1 'polypeptide(L)'
;MQVSLINANWVDADAIGQCISQQVRYSLRRGDRVQVYTPHPPHRVPADLAALARIVTPDDLAARRDPHFAQSDLYVYHYPARHPLMDSLLTLERGAVIFYYHNVTPPVL
;
A
#
# COMPACT_ATOMS: atom_id res chain seq x y z
N MET A 1 -12.19 -5.49 -8.73
CA MET A 1 -10.74 -5.73 -8.92
C MET A 1 -10.12 -6.14 -7.60
N GLN A 2 -8.95 -6.78 -7.65
CA GLN A 2 -8.08 -6.95 -6.49
C GLN A 2 -7.02 -5.85 -6.49
N VAL A 3 -7.02 -5.03 -5.44
CA VAL A 3 -6.17 -3.84 -5.31
C VAL A 3 -5.23 -4.01 -4.13
N SER A 4 -3.95 -3.80 -4.38
CA SER A 4 -2.89 -3.77 -3.37
C SER A 4 -2.33 -2.36 -3.27
N LEU A 5 -2.41 -1.75 -2.09
CA LEU A 5 -1.73 -0.49 -1.79
C LEU A 5 -0.49 -0.80 -0.96
N ILE A 6 0.65 -0.20 -1.29
CA ILE A 6 1.94 -0.47 -0.65
C ILE A 6 2.55 0.85 -0.20
N ASN A 7 2.97 0.92 1.07
CA ASN A 7 3.67 2.08 1.62
C ASN A 7 4.57 1.70 2.80
N ALA A 8 5.46 2.60 3.21
CA ALA A 8 6.35 2.41 4.37
C ALA A 8 5.62 2.37 5.72
N ASN A 9 4.43 2.97 5.82
CA ASN A 9 3.56 2.92 6.99
C ASN A 9 2.12 3.29 6.59
N TRP A 10 1.17 3.17 7.52
CA TRP A 10 -0.17 3.73 7.32
C TRP A 10 -0.59 4.49 8.58
N VAL A 11 -0.45 5.82 8.52
CA VAL A 11 -0.78 6.71 9.63
C VAL A 11 -1.85 7.69 9.17
N ASP A 12 -3.09 7.54 9.67
CA ASP A 12 -4.20 8.38 9.21
C ASP A 12 -4.06 9.85 9.62
N ALA A 13 -3.05 10.21 10.42
CA ALA A 13 -2.79 11.60 10.80
C ALA A 13 -1.92 12.36 9.78
N ASP A 14 -1.26 11.69 8.83
CA ASP A 14 -0.43 12.34 7.82
C ASP A 14 -1.09 12.38 6.43
N ALA A 15 -0.56 13.22 5.54
CA ALA A 15 -1.14 13.46 4.22
C ALA A 15 -1.16 12.18 3.34
N ILE A 16 -0.16 11.32 3.46
CA ILE A 16 -0.04 10.11 2.64
C ILE A 16 -0.96 9.03 3.18
N GLY A 17 -1.02 8.84 4.50
CA GLY A 17 -1.95 7.94 5.16
C GLY A 17 -3.40 8.33 4.91
N GLN A 18 -3.73 9.63 4.94
CA GLN A 18 -5.06 10.11 4.50
C GLN A 18 -5.32 9.77 3.03
N CYS A 19 -4.34 9.96 2.14
CA CYS A 19 -4.46 9.57 0.73
C CYS A 19 -4.76 8.08 0.59
N ILE A 20 -4.01 7.21 1.28
CA ILE A 20 -4.22 5.76 1.32
C ILE A 20 -5.64 5.45 1.82
N SER A 21 -6.05 6.02 2.95
CA SER A 21 -7.39 5.81 3.52
C SER A 21 -8.51 6.19 2.56
N GLN A 22 -8.37 7.30 1.83
CA GLN A 22 -9.36 7.71 0.82
C GLN A 22 -9.37 6.77 -0.40
N GLN A 23 -8.21 6.30 -0.87
CA GLN A 23 -8.14 5.32 -1.96
C GLN A 23 -8.72 3.97 -1.57
N VAL A 24 -8.48 3.51 -0.34
CA VAL A 24 -9.10 2.30 0.22
C VAL A 24 -10.62 2.46 0.23
N ARG A 25 -11.15 3.54 0.83
CA ARG A 25 -12.59 3.81 0.87
C ARG A 25 -13.21 3.89 -0.53
N TYR A 26 -12.55 4.56 -1.46
CA TYR A 26 -13.00 4.64 -2.85
C TYR A 26 -13.12 3.26 -3.49
N SER A 27 -12.07 2.44 -3.37
CA SER A 27 -12.02 1.11 -3.96
C SER A 27 -13.08 0.18 -3.33
N LEU A 28 -13.25 0.23 -2.01
CA LEU A 28 -14.31 -0.52 -1.32
C LEU A 28 -15.71 -0.12 -1.79
N ARG A 29 -15.99 1.19 -1.94
CA ARG A 29 -17.30 1.67 -2.46
C ARG A 29 -17.58 1.18 -3.88
N ARG A 30 -16.55 0.94 -4.68
CA ARG A 30 -16.68 0.36 -6.04
C ARG A 30 -16.89 -1.15 -6.04
N GLY A 31 -16.77 -1.82 -4.88
CA GLY A 31 -16.86 -3.27 -4.75
C GLY A 31 -15.54 -4.00 -4.99
N ASP A 32 -14.40 -3.31 -4.90
CA ASP A 32 -13.08 -3.93 -5.01
C ASP A 32 -12.67 -4.66 -3.72
N ARG A 33 -11.79 -5.66 -3.90
CA ARG A 33 -11.09 -6.31 -2.79
C ARG A 33 -9.79 -5.56 -2.56
N VAL A 34 -9.58 -5.03 -1.36
CA VAL A 34 -8.44 -4.14 -1.07
C VAL A 34 -7.60 -4.73 0.06
N GLN A 35 -6.28 -4.66 -0.07
CA GLN A 35 -5.34 -4.86 1.04
C GLN A 35 -4.27 -3.77 1.02
N VAL A 36 -3.80 -3.41 2.20
CA VAL A 36 -2.73 -2.42 2.40
C VAL A 36 -1.52 -3.12 3.01
N TYR A 37 -0.39 -3.12 2.31
CA TYR A 37 0.84 -3.78 2.73
C TYR A 37 1.82 -2.75 3.27
N THR A 38 2.24 -2.94 4.52
CA THR A 38 3.18 -2.05 5.22
C THR A 38 4.06 -2.85 6.17
N PRO A 39 5.26 -2.38 6.55
CA PRO A 39 6.13 -3.07 7.50
C PRO A 39 5.74 -2.85 8.96
N HIS A 40 4.77 -1.98 9.24
CA HIS A 40 4.40 -1.57 10.59
C HIS A 40 2.88 -1.59 10.78
N PRO A 41 2.37 -1.88 12.00
CA PRO A 41 0.94 -1.77 12.26
C PRO A 41 0.38 -0.39 11.90
N PRO A 42 -0.87 -0.31 11.37
CA PRO A 42 -1.53 0.97 11.14
C PRO A 42 -1.64 1.79 12.43
N HIS A 43 -1.45 3.10 12.35
CA HIS A 43 -1.51 4.00 13.50
C HIS A 43 -2.59 5.06 13.31
N ARG A 44 -3.50 5.17 14.29
CA ARG A 44 -4.68 6.07 14.25
C ARG A 44 -5.60 5.85 13.03
N VAL A 45 -5.51 4.69 12.39
CA VAL A 45 -6.41 4.27 11.31
C VAL A 45 -7.68 3.64 11.93
N PRO A 46 -8.90 4.00 11.46
CA PRO A 46 -10.14 3.35 11.91
C PRO A 46 -10.09 1.82 11.81
N ALA A 47 -10.70 1.12 12.77
CA ALA A 47 -10.53 -0.32 12.93
C ALA A 47 -10.98 -1.16 11.72
N ASP A 48 -12.04 -0.74 11.05
CA ASP A 48 -12.57 -1.34 9.82
C ASP A 48 -11.55 -1.26 8.67
N LEU A 49 -10.84 -0.14 8.56
CA LEU A 49 -9.77 0.04 7.57
C LEU A 49 -8.49 -0.68 8.00
N ALA A 50 -8.12 -0.60 9.28
CA ALA A 50 -6.92 -1.24 9.81
C ALA A 50 -6.96 -2.77 9.64
N ALA A 51 -8.15 -3.39 9.64
CA ALA A 51 -8.34 -4.81 9.37
C ALA A 51 -7.92 -5.24 7.95
N LEU A 52 -7.78 -4.30 7.02
CA LEU A 52 -7.31 -4.54 5.65
C LEU A 52 -5.78 -4.50 5.54
N ALA A 53 -5.08 -4.15 6.62
CA ALA A 53 -3.64 -4.06 6.63
C ALA A 53 -2.99 -5.45 6.75
N ARG A 54 -1.91 -5.64 6.00
CA ARG A 54 -0.97 -6.75 6.13
C ARG A 54 0.38 -6.19 6.54
N ILE A 55 0.86 -6.67 7.68
CA ILE A 55 2.20 -6.36 8.17
C ILE A 55 3.15 -7.33 7.50
N VAL A 56 4.05 -6.83 6.67
CA VAL A 56 4.92 -7.64 5.81
C VAL A 56 6.34 -7.12 5.77
N THR A 57 7.28 -8.02 5.57
CA THR A 57 8.66 -7.71 5.21
C THR A 57 8.82 -7.60 3.69
N PRO A 58 9.94 -7.04 3.19
CA PRO A 58 10.24 -7.05 1.75
C PRO A 58 10.25 -8.46 1.16
N ASP A 59 10.81 -9.42 1.90
CA ASP A 59 10.90 -10.82 1.46
C ASP A 59 9.52 -11.47 1.32
N ASP A 60 8.56 -11.13 2.18
CA ASP A 60 7.19 -11.65 2.08
C ASP A 60 6.51 -11.25 0.76
N LEU A 61 6.69 -10.00 0.34
CA LEU A 61 6.16 -9.49 -0.93
C LEU A 61 6.95 -10.01 -2.12
N ALA A 62 8.28 -10.02 -2.04
CA ALA A 62 9.15 -10.52 -3.11
C ALA A 62 8.91 -12.01 -3.38
N ALA A 63 8.64 -12.81 -2.34
CA ALA A 63 8.31 -14.22 -2.48
C ALA A 63 6.87 -14.46 -2.98
N ARG A 64 6.03 -13.42 -3.10
CA ARG A 64 4.66 -13.48 -3.63
C ARG A 64 3.79 -14.56 -2.98
N ARG A 65 3.99 -14.84 -1.69
CA ARG A 65 3.27 -15.88 -0.95
C ARG A 65 1.83 -15.51 -0.60
N ASP A 66 1.55 -14.21 -0.48
CA ASP A 66 0.20 -13.71 -0.24
C ASP A 66 -0.61 -13.78 -1.55
N PRO A 67 -1.69 -14.58 -1.60
CA PRO A 67 -2.46 -14.75 -2.83
C PRO A 67 -3.13 -13.46 -3.31
N HIS A 68 -3.51 -12.56 -2.38
CA HIS A 68 -4.12 -11.28 -2.75
C HIS A 68 -3.11 -10.37 -3.42
N PHE A 69 -1.89 -10.32 -2.90
CA PHE A 69 -0.81 -9.58 -3.53
C PHE A 69 -0.48 -10.18 -4.90
N ALA A 70 -0.21 -11.48 -4.97
CA ALA A 70 0.20 -12.16 -6.21
C ALA A 70 -0.84 -12.04 -7.33
N GLN A 71 -2.12 -12.03 -6.99
CA GLN A 71 -3.26 -11.97 -7.90
C GLN A 71 -3.90 -10.57 -7.99
N SER A 72 -3.23 -9.52 -7.54
CA SER A 72 -3.75 -8.16 -7.70
C SER A 72 -3.83 -7.73 -9.17
N ASP A 73 -4.93 -7.07 -9.51
CA ASP A 73 -5.16 -6.45 -10.81
C ASP A 73 -4.53 -5.05 -10.86
N LEU A 74 -4.39 -4.41 -9.69
CA LEU A 74 -3.79 -3.09 -9.53
C LEU A 74 -2.90 -3.06 -8.29
N TYR A 75 -1.68 -2.55 -8.47
CA TYR A 75 -0.74 -2.25 -7.39
C TYR A 75 -0.51 -0.74 -7.35
N VAL A 76 -0.69 -0.13 -6.19
CA VAL A 76 -0.40 1.29 -5.96
C VAL A 76 0.75 1.39 -4.98
N TYR A 77 1.94 1.72 -5.48
CA TYR A 77 3.10 1.99 -4.65
C TYR A 77 3.12 3.48 -4.30
N HIS A 78 2.85 3.81 -3.04
CA HIS A 78 3.03 5.18 -2.55
C HIS A 78 4.51 5.43 -2.34
N TYR A 79 5.02 6.51 -2.93
CA TYR A 79 6.42 6.91 -2.83
C TYR A 79 6.56 8.24 -2.08
N PRO A 80 6.56 8.24 -0.73
CA PRO A 80 7.07 9.36 0.06
C PRO A 80 8.58 9.54 -0.12
N ALA A 81 9.28 8.41 -0.09
CA ALA A 81 10.71 8.24 -0.19
C ALA A 81 10.96 6.76 -0.54
N ARG A 82 12.19 6.40 -0.91
CA ARG A 82 12.53 4.99 -1.13
C ARG A 82 12.31 4.18 0.15
N HIS A 83 11.56 3.08 0.06
CA HIS A 83 11.40 2.12 1.14
C HIS A 83 11.50 0.66 0.65
N PRO A 84 11.92 -0.30 1.49
CA PRO A 84 12.26 -1.66 1.05
C PRO A 84 11.13 -2.44 0.36
N LEU A 85 9.86 -2.24 0.77
CA LEU A 85 8.73 -2.93 0.11
C LEU A 85 8.60 -2.60 -1.39
N MET A 86 9.17 -1.50 -1.86
CA MET A 86 9.14 -1.15 -3.28
C MET A 86 9.91 -2.12 -4.16
N ASP A 87 10.92 -2.79 -3.62
CA ASP A 87 11.75 -3.72 -4.41
C ASP A 87 10.91 -4.90 -4.94
N SER A 88 9.75 -5.19 -4.30
CA SER A 88 8.77 -6.16 -4.78
C SER A 88 8.13 -5.79 -6.13
N LEU A 89 8.22 -4.52 -6.57
CA LEU A 89 7.80 -4.07 -7.89
C LEU A 89 8.47 -4.88 -9.01
N LEU A 90 9.74 -5.25 -8.82
CA LEU A 90 10.54 -5.99 -9.81
C LEU A 90 10.10 -7.44 -9.95
N THR A 91 9.29 -7.94 -9.02
CA THR A 91 8.80 -9.33 -9.00
C THR A 91 7.39 -9.48 -9.60
N LEU A 92 6.75 -8.38 -9.98
CA LEU A 92 5.38 -8.42 -10.48
C LEU A 92 5.31 -9.01 -11.89
N GLU A 93 4.52 -10.06 -12.05
CA GLU A 93 4.32 -10.75 -13.33
C GLU A 93 3.03 -10.33 -14.04
N ARG A 94 2.15 -9.58 -13.36
CA ARG A 94 0.84 -9.15 -13.87
C ARG A 94 0.30 -7.94 -13.12
N GLY A 95 -0.82 -7.42 -13.62
CA GLY A 95 -1.55 -6.30 -13.04
C GLY A 95 -0.97 -4.94 -13.44
N ALA A 96 -1.81 -3.91 -13.38
CA ALA A 96 -1.36 -2.54 -13.61
C ALA A 96 -0.62 -2.02 -12.39
N VAL A 97 0.40 -1.19 -12.60
CA VAL A 97 1.13 -0.52 -11.53
C VAL A 97 0.89 0.98 -11.61
N ILE A 98 0.52 1.58 -10.49
CA ILE A 98 0.59 3.01 -10.27
C ILE A 98 1.75 3.27 -9.30
N PHE A 99 2.73 4.02 -9.79
CA PHE A 99 3.77 4.59 -8.95
C PHE A 99 3.35 5.98 -8.51
N TYR A 100 2.85 6.10 -7.28
CA TYR A 100 2.30 7.36 -6.77
C TYR A 100 3.39 8.15 -6.04
N TYR A 101 4.11 8.98 -6.80
CA TYR A 101 5.10 9.91 -6.27
C TYR A 101 4.43 11.02 -5.44
N HIS A 102 4.73 11.08 -4.14
CA HIS A 102 4.34 12.17 -3.27
C HIS A 102 5.56 13.09 -3.18
N ASN A 103 5.52 14.25 -3.82
CA ASN A 103 6.61 15.23 -3.85
C ASN A 103 6.81 15.92 -2.48
N VAL A 104 6.94 15.13 -1.42
CA VAL A 104 7.11 15.59 -0.06
C VAL A 104 8.57 15.94 0.11
N THR A 105 8.87 17.23 0.00
CA THR A 105 10.15 17.77 0.43
C THR A 105 10.31 17.46 1.91
N PRO A 106 11.42 16.81 2.34
CA PRO A 106 11.72 16.68 3.76
C PRO A 106 11.63 18.06 4.43
N PRO A 107 11.09 18.19 5.65
CA PRO A 107 10.89 19.48 6.33
C PRO A 107 12.19 20.24 6.65
N VAL A 108 13.35 19.76 6.18
CA VAL A 108 14.67 20.37 6.32
C VAL A 108 15.32 20.43 4.94
N LEU A 109 15.13 21.56 4.26
CA LEU A 109 16.04 22.12 3.27
C LEU A 109 16.40 23.54 3.72
#